data_AF-A0A7R9YY25-F1
#
_entry.id   AF-A0A7R9YY25-F1
#
_cell.length_a   1.000
_cell.length_b   1.000
_cell.length_c   1.000
_cell.angle_alpha   90.00
_cell.angle_beta   90.00
_cell.angle_gamma   90.00
#
_symmetry.space_group_name_H-M   'P 1'
#
loop_
_entity.id
_entity.type
_entity.pdbx_description
1 polymer ?
#
loop_
_entity_poly.entity_id
_entity_poly.type
_entity_poly.pdbx_seq_one_letter_code
_entity_poly.pdbx_strand_id
1 'polypeptide(L)'
;RELDAQRVSFLSAAGSGWDDGDVKSGGARHRLLVRVLAYLGNDCAKKGDGTALITAWKKVKESGALPRDGVLSTFLYALTSNGEGYGEREEDRGERSAAADDAAQEIATFHDILFRPTEKTVSLRVKALVAKGDAKGAEDLL
;
A
#
# COMPACT_ATOMS: atom_id res chain seq x y z
N ARG A 1 7.90 -19.94 -17.64
CA ARG A 1 9.36 -19.92 -17.43
C ARG A 1 10.05 -18.65 -17.95
N GLU A 2 9.34 -17.71 -18.60
CA GLU A 2 9.89 -16.37 -18.96
C GLU A 2 9.55 -15.24 -17.97
N LEU A 3 8.58 -15.45 -17.06
CA LEU A 3 8.18 -14.44 -16.06
C LEU A 3 9.12 -14.35 -14.85
N ASP A 4 9.99 -15.34 -14.63
CA ASP A 4 10.95 -15.33 -13.53
C ASP A 4 12.19 -14.48 -13.83
N ALA A 5 12.56 -14.31 -15.10
CA ALA A 5 13.74 -13.54 -15.47
C ALA A 5 13.57 -12.03 -15.22
N GLN A 6 12.36 -11.47 -15.37
CA GLN A 6 12.11 -10.05 -15.10
C GLN A 6 11.99 -9.73 -13.61
N ARG A 7 11.58 -10.69 -12.77
CA ARG A 7 11.51 -10.52 -11.31
C ARG A 7 12.89 -10.52 -10.65
N VAL A 8 13.81 -11.33 -11.15
CA VAL A 8 15.18 -11.41 -10.61
C VAL A 8 15.99 -10.14 -10.92
N SER A 9 15.74 -9.47 -12.05
CA SER A 9 16.37 -8.19 -12.38
C SER A 9 15.95 -7.06 -11.43
N PHE A 10 14.71 -7.07 -10.94
CA PHE A 10 14.20 -6.05 -10.02
C PHE A 10 14.72 -6.25 -8.59
N LEU A 11 14.91 -7.51 -8.18
CA LEU A 11 15.38 -7.88 -6.84
C LEU A 11 16.91 -7.83 -6.70
N SER A 12 17.67 -8.06 -7.78
CA SER A 12 19.13 -7.97 -7.74
C SER A 12 19.66 -6.54 -7.53
N ALA A 13 18.84 -5.51 -7.72
CA ALA A 13 19.20 -4.11 -7.44
C ALA A 13 18.93 -3.70 -5.98
N ALA A 14 18.22 -4.51 -5.19
CA ALA A 14 17.81 -4.17 -3.82
C ALA A 14 18.70 -4.82 -2.74
N GLY A 15 19.69 -5.61 -3.13
CA GLY A 15 20.43 -6.53 -2.24
C GLY A 15 21.82 -6.10 -1.79
N SER A 16 22.23 -4.83 -1.92
CA SER A 16 23.49 -4.35 -1.33
C SER A 16 23.19 -3.37 -0.22
N GLY A 17 23.62 -3.70 0.99
CA GLY A 17 23.45 -2.90 2.20
C GLY A 17 23.77 -1.42 1.98
N TRP A 18 22.82 -0.58 2.37
CA TRP A 18 22.99 0.86 2.35
C TRP A 18 23.48 1.29 3.72
N ASP A 19 24.81 1.22 3.84
CA ASP A 19 25.60 2.08 4.71
C ASP A 19 25.20 3.55 4.46
N ASP A 20 25.30 4.38 5.49
CA ASP A 20 24.61 5.66 5.71
C ASP A 20 25.12 6.83 4.83
N GLY A 21 25.42 6.58 3.56
CA GLY A 21 26.29 7.44 2.75
C GLY A 21 25.75 8.03 1.46
N ASP A 22 24.75 7.45 0.79
CA ASP A 22 24.61 7.74 -0.66
C ASP A 22 23.18 7.82 -1.24
N VAL A 23 22.25 8.48 -0.53
CA VAL A 23 20.98 8.96 -1.13
C VAL A 23 21.23 10.24 -1.96
N LYS A 24 22.08 10.16 -2.98
CA LYS A 24 22.39 11.26 -3.91
C LYS A 24 22.01 10.94 -5.36
N SER A 25 20.85 10.35 -5.64
CA SER A 25 20.30 10.40 -7.02
C SER A 25 18.78 10.23 -7.15
N GLY A 26 18.00 10.48 -6.10
CA GLY A 26 16.56 10.71 -6.25
C GLY A 26 16.31 12.18 -6.53
N GLY A 27 16.21 12.60 -7.80
CA GLY A 27 16.08 14.01 -8.20
C GLY A 27 15.03 14.79 -7.39
N ALA A 28 15.23 16.09 -7.17
CA ALA A 28 14.37 16.92 -6.32
C ALA A 28 12.85 16.76 -6.59
N ARG A 29 12.47 16.47 -7.85
CA ARG A 29 11.11 16.14 -8.28
C ARG A 29 10.53 14.89 -7.59
N HIS A 30 11.31 13.82 -7.46
CA HIS A 30 10.90 12.59 -6.80
C HIS A 30 10.64 12.83 -5.30
N ARG A 31 11.54 13.58 -4.64
CA ARG A 31 11.36 13.94 -3.22
C ARG A 31 10.13 14.82 -3.00
N LEU A 32 9.87 15.76 -3.91
CA LEU A 32 8.68 16.60 -3.87
C LEU A 32 7.41 15.75 -4.08
N LEU A 33 7.42 14.85 -5.07
CA LEU A 33 6.30 13.96 -5.37
C LEU A 33 5.93 13.10 -4.16
N VAL A 34 6.91 12.45 -3.53
CA VAL A 34 6.68 11.63 -2.33
C VAL A 34 6.06 12.47 -1.19
N ARG A 35 6.51 13.72 -1.01
CA ARG A 35 5.93 14.63 -0.01
C ARG A 35 4.51 15.05 -0.35
N VAL A 36 4.22 15.35 -1.62
CA VAL A 36 2.88 15.73 -2.06
C VAL A 36 1.91 14.56 -1.91
N LEU A 37 2.33 13.34 -2.27
CA LEU A 37 1.53 12.12 -2.10
C LEU A 37 1.29 11.80 -0.62
N ALA A 38 2.29 12.02 0.24
CA ALA A 38 2.12 11.91 1.69
C ALA A 38 1.10 12.90 2.24
N TYR A 39 1.19 14.17 1.80
CA TYR A 39 0.27 15.22 2.22
C TYR A 39 -1.16 14.94 1.74
N LEU A 40 -1.31 14.53 0.48
CA LEU A 40 -2.60 14.15 -0.10
C LEU A 40 -3.19 12.97 0.67
N GLY A 41 -2.41 11.93 0.96
CA GLY A 41 -2.85 10.80 1.78
C GLY A 41 -3.38 11.22 3.14
N ASN A 42 -2.65 12.11 3.83
CA ASN A 42 -3.05 12.63 5.15
C ASN A 42 -4.31 13.52 5.07
N ASP A 43 -4.45 14.34 4.04
CA ASP A 43 -5.63 15.19 3.83
C ASP A 43 -6.87 14.35 3.47
N CYS A 44 -6.73 13.36 2.59
CA CYS A 44 -7.78 12.40 2.26
C CYS A 44 -8.20 11.57 3.49
N ALA A 45 -7.23 11.14 4.31
CA ALA A 45 -7.48 10.42 5.55
C ALA A 45 -8.34 11.26 6.51
N LYS A 46 -8.02 12.55 6.69
CA LYS A 46 -8.78 13.46 7.56
C LYS A 46 -10.19 13.74 7.06
N LYS A 47 -10.39 13.74 5.74
CA LYS A 47 -11.69 14.02 5.12
C LYS A 47 -12.61 12.79 5.04
N GLY A 48 -12.11 11.60 5.37
CA GLY A 48 -12.89 10.37 5.27
C GLY A 48 -13.13 9.89 3.84
N ASP A 49 -12.48 10.48 2.84
CA ASP A 49 -12.74 10.17 1.43
C ASP A 49 -11.81 9.04 0.93
N GLY A 50 -12.32 7.80 0.99
CA GLY A 50 -11.62 6.63 0.49
C GLY A 50 -11.37 6.63 -1.02
N THR A 51 -12.25 7.27 -1.81
CA THR A 51 -12.15 7.30 -3.28
C THR A 51 -10.96 8.14 -3.73
N ALA A 52 -10.75 9.29 -3.10
CA ALA A 52 -9.58 10.13 -3.33
C ALA A 52 -8.28 9.39 -2.99
N LEU A 53 -8.29 8.59 -1.91
CA LEU A 53 -7.12 7.83 -1.49
C LEU A 53 -6.78 6.68 -2.46
N ILE A 54 -7.78 5.95 -2.96
CA ILE A 54 -7.59 4.92 -3.99
C ILE A 54 -6.99 5.54 -5.26
N THR A 55 -7.47 6.72 -5.64
CA THR A 55 -6.94 7.46 -6.81
C THR A 55 -5.50 7.91 -6.58
N ALA A 56 -5.19 8.44 -5.38
CA ALA A 56 -3.83 8.79 -5.00
C ALA A 56 -2.89 7.58 -5.07
N TRP A 57 -3.35 6.41 -4.59
CA TRP A 57 -2.59 5.18 -4.64
C TRP A 57 -2.29 4.74 -6.08
N LYS A 58 -3.26 4.83 -7.00
CA LYS A 58 -3.02 4.56 -8.42
C LYS A 58 -1.90 5.46 -8.98
N LYS A 59 -1.88 6.75 -8.63
CA LYS A 59 -0.83 7.68 -9.07
C LYS A 59 0.53 7.42 -8.45
N VAL A 60 0.59 6.95 -7.21
CA VAL A 60 1.84 6.46 -6.60
C VAL A 60 2.45 5.37 -7.47
N LYS A 61 1.65 4.35 -7.82
CA LYS A 61 2.11 3.22 -8.65
C LYS A 61 2.56 3.65 -10.05
N GLU A 62 1.74 4.46 -10.73
CA GLU A 62 2.08 4.99 -12.08
C GLU A 62 3.38 5.80 -12.08
N SER A 63 3.67 6.50 -11.00
CA SER A 63 4.85 7.36 -10.91
C SER A 63 6.17 6.62 -10.66
N GLY A 64 6.11 5.33 -10.31
CA GLY A 64 7.29 4.57 -9.85
C GLY A 64 7.92 5.15 -8.58
N ALA A 65 7.20 6.00 -7.84
CA ALA A 65 7.69 6.54 -6.58
C ALA A 65 7.72 5.45 -5.52
N LEU A 66 8.76 5.45 -4.68
CA LEU A 66 8.84 4.60 -3.49
C LEU A 66 8.37 5.43 -2.29
N PRO A 67 7.14 5.24 -1.79
CA PRO A 67 6.65 5.97 -0.64
C PRO A 67 7.44 5.56 0.60
N ARG A 68 7.53 6.48 1.57
CA ARG A 68 8.07 6.14 2.88
C ARG A 68 7.08 5.26 3.63
N ASP A 69 7.60 4.43 4.54
CA ASP A 69 6.82 3.58 5.44
C ASP A 69 5.59 4.32 6.02
N GLY A 70 5.80 5.43 6.73
CA GLY A 70 4.71 6.21 7.34
C GLY A 70 3.61 6.71 6.38
N VAL A 71 3.92 6.86 5.09
CA VAL A 71 2.91 7.19 4.07
C VAL A 71 2.02 5.97 3.82
N LEU A 72 2.62 4.81 3.59
CA LEU A 72 1.88 3.56 3.40
C LEU A 72 1.05 3.22 4.66
N SER A 73 1.61 3.40 5.86
CA SER A 73 0.87 3.18 7.11
C SER A 73 -0.34 4.11 7.23
N THR A 74 -0.21 5.38 6.80
CA THR A 74 -1.32 6.34 6.79
C THR A 74 -2.40 5.96 5.79
N PHE A 75 -2.00 5.50 4.60
CA PHE A 75 -2.97 5.00 3.61
C PHE A 75 -3.71 3.78 4.14
N LEU A 76 -2.99 2.82 4.72
CA LEU A 76 -3.58 1.65 5.35
C LEU A 76 -4.54 2.04 6.47
N TYR A 77 -4.18 3.01 7.31
CA TYR A 77 -5.08 3.56 8.33
C TYR A 77 -6.35 4.12 7.73
N ALA A 78 -6.24 5.03 6.76
CA ALA A 78 -7.39 5.68 6.15
C ALA A 78 -8.35 4.68 5.47
N LEU A 79 -7.83 3.72 4.70
CA LEU A 79 -8.67 2.73 4.02
C LEU A 79 -9.36 1.78 5.00
N THR A 80 -8.67 1.35 6.06
CA THR A 80 -9.26 0.43 7.03
C THR A 80 -10.23 1.11 7.97
N SER A 81 -9.99 2.38 8.33
CA SER A 81 -10.80 3.11 9.30
C SER A 81 -12.04 3.75 8.67
N ASN A 82 -11.98 4.14 7.40
CA ASN A 82 -13.14 4.73 6.71
C ASN A 82 -14.21 3.71 6.30
N GLY A 83 -13.94 2.40 6.39
CA GLY A 83 -14.95 1.36 6.18
C GLY A 83 -15.98 1.26 7.33
N GLU A 84 -15.61 1.70 8.53
CA GLU A 84 -16.36 1.45 9.76
C GLU A 84 -17.28 2.60 10.21
N GLY A 85 -17.21 3.79 9.61
CA GLY A 85 -18.03 4.92 10.05
C GLY A 85 -18.22 6.03 9.02
N TYR A 86 -19.44 6.60 9.04
CA TYR A 86 -19.93 7.81 8.35
C TYR A 86 -20.66 7.62 7.00
N GLY A 87 -21.96 7.31 7.09
CA GLY A 87 -22.98 8.10 6.40
C GLY A 87 -23.28 7.84 4.91
N GLU A 88 -22.79 6.77 4.29
CA GLU A 88 -23.16 6.44 2.90
C GLU A 88 -24.25 5.34 2.83
N ARG A 89 -25.19 5.50 1.88
CA ARG A 89 -26.29 4.55 1.60
C ARG A 89 -25.74 3.16 1.34
N GLU A 90 -26.34 2.13 1.97
CA GLU A 90 -25.90 0.73 1.92
C GLU A 90 -25.68 0.17 0.50
N GLU A 91 -26.41 0.67 -0.50
CA GLU A 91 -26.33 0.19 -1.88
C GLU A 91 -25.03 0.60 -2.62
N ASP A 92 -24.40 1.73 -2.25
CA ASP A 92 -23.10 2.18 -2.83
C ASP A 92 -21.90 1.70 -1.98
N ARG A 93 -22.19 1.11 -0.81
CA ARG A 93 -21.18 0.64 0.14
C ARG A 93 -20.50 -0.65 -0.33
N GLY A 94 -21.21 -1.50 -1.07
CA GLY A 94 -20.70 -2.81 -1.49
C GLY A 94 -19.49 -2.72 -2.42
N GLU A 95 -19.62 -2.02 -3.55
CA GLU A 95 -18.52 -1.87 -4.53
C GLU A 95 -17.39 -0.98 -4.03
N ARG A 96 -17.73 0.12 -3.34
CA ARG A 96 -16.73 1.07 -2.83
C ARG A 96 -15.91 0.48 -1.68
N SER A 97 -16.53 -0.35 -0.82
CA SER A 97 -15.83 -1.12 0.21
C SER A 97 -14.91 -2.17 -0.40
N ALA A 98 -15.35 -2.90 -1.43
CA ALA A 98 -14.51 -3.89 -2.10
C ALA A 98 -13.27 -3.24 -2.74
N ALA A 99 -13.44 -2.10 -3.41
CA ALA A 99 -12.31 -1.35 -4.00
C ALA A 99 -11.33 -0.80 -2.94
N ALA A 100 -11.83 -0.39 -1.77
CA ALA A 100 -11.01 0.05 -0.66
C ALA A 100 -10.23 -1.12 -0.02
N ASP A 101 -10.88 -2.27 0.16
CA ASP A 101 -10.26 -3.49 0.68
C ASP A 101 -9.17 -4.01 -0.28
N ASP A 102 -9.43 -4.01 -1.59
CA ASP A 102 -8.45 -4.39 -2.62
C ASP A 102 -7.24 -3.45 -2.59
N ALA A 103 -7.47 -2.13 -2.51
CA ALA A 103 -6.40 -1.16 -2.39
C ALA A 103 -5.61 -1.35 -1.08
N ALA A 104 -6.28 -1.62 0.04
CA ALA A 104 -5.61 -1.87 1.32
C ALA A 104 -4.74 -3.13 1.27
N GLN A 105 -5.20 -4.21 0.62
CA GLN A 105 -4.40 -5.43 0.42
C GLN A 105 -3.18 -5.18 -0.46
N GLU A 106 -3.34 -4.43 -1.55
CA GLU A 106 -2.25 -4.09 -2.44
C GLU A 106 -1.20 -3.25 -1.72
N ILE A 107 -1.64 -2.26 -0.94
CA ILE A 107 -0.75 -1.40 -0.14
C ILE A 107 -0.04 -2.22 0.94
N ALA A 108 -0.72 -3.15 1.60
CA ALA A 108 -0.10 -4.03 2.60
C ALA A 108 0.98 -4.92 1.95
N THR A 109 0.69 -5.47 0.77
CA THR A 109 1.66 -6.24 -0.02
C THR A 109 2.86 -5.37 -0.42
N PHE A 110 2.61 -4.17 -0.91
CA PHE A 110 3.66 -3.25 -1.33
C PHE A 110 4.53 -2.80 -0.15
N HIS A 111 3.91 -2.55 1.01
CA HIS A 111 4.59 -2.26 2.25
C HIS A 111 5.52 -3.40 2.66
N ASP A 112 5.02 -4.64 2.72
CA ASP A 112 5.79 -5.82 3.14
C ASP A 112 6.95 -6.16 2.19
N ILE A 113 6.87 -5.73 0.92
CA ILE A 113 7.98 -5.85 -0.05
C ILE A 113 9.10 -4.85 0.25
N LEU A 114 8.76 -3.63 0.64
CA LEU A 114 9.72 -2.54 0.83
C LEU A 114 10.25 -2.43 2.26
N PHE A 115 9.45 -2.87 3.23
CA PHE A 115 9.68 -2.68 4.65
C PHE A 115 9.38 -3.96 5.42
N ARG A 116 9.79 -4.01 6.69
CA ARG A 116 9.49 -5.14 7.57
C ARG A 116 7.97 -5.25 7.74
N PRO A 117 7.36 -6.43 7.52
CA PRO A 117 5.94 -6.62 7.77
C PRO A 117 5.54 -6.23 9.19
N THR A 118 4.36 -5.61 9.31
CA THR A 118 3.78 -5.21 10.59
C THR A 118 2.60 -6.11 10.92
N GLU A 119 2.20 -6.17 12.19
CA GLU A 119 1.00 -6.91 12.61
C GLU A 119 -0.23 -6.49 11.81
N LYS A 120 -0.35 -5.19 11.49
CA LYS A 120 -1.45 -4.66 10.68
C LYS A 120 -1.43 -5.19 9.25
N THR A 121 -0.28 -5.18 8.58
CA THR A 121 -0.18 -5.66 7.19
C THR A 121 -0.36 -7.17 7.11
N VAL A 122 0.18 -7.93 8.07
CA VAL A 122 -0.05 -9.37 8.20
C VAL A 122 -1.53 -9.66 8.42
N SER A 123 -2.18 -8.98 9.37
CA SER A 123 -3.62 -9.18 9.66
C SER A 123 -4.50 -8.91 8.45
N LEU A 124 -4.21 -7.85 7.68
CA LEU A 124 -4.95 -7.55 6.45
C LEU A 124 -4.79 -8.64 5.39
N ARG A 125 -3.58 -9.21 5.26
CA ARG A 125 -3.30 -10.28 4.31
C ARG A 125 -3.94 -11.61 4.73
N VAL A 126 -3.93 -11.93 6.03
CA VAL A 126 -4.64 -13.08 6.59
C VAL A 126 -6.14 -12.95 6.34
N LYS A 127 -6.74 -11.78 6.64
CA LYS A 127 -8.17 -11.52 6.38
C LYS A 127 -8.51 -11.70 4.90
N ALA A 128 -7.65 -11.22 4.01
CA ALA A 128 -7.82 -11.36 2.57
C ALA A 128 -7.77 -12.82 2.08
N LEU A 129 -6.86 -13.62 2.61
CA LEU A 129 -6.71 -15.03 2.24
C LEU A 129 -7.88 -15.87 2.76
N VAL A 130 -8.32 -15.62 4.00
CA VAL A 130 -9.53 -16.22 4.55
C VAL A 130 -10.77 -15.88 3.71
N ALA A 131 -10.93 -14.61 3.32
CA ALA A 131 -12.04 -14.19 2.46
C ALA A 131 -12.01 -14.87 1.07
N LYS A 132 -10.83 -15.24 0.57
CA LYS A 132 -10.63 -15.99 -0.68
C LYS A 132 -10.79 -17.51 -0.52
N GLY A 133 -10.99 -18.00 0.70
CA GLY A 133 -11.06 -19.43 1.01
C GLY A 133 -9.71 -20.13 1.06
N ASP A 134 -8.59 -19.39 1.05
CA ASP A 134 -7.24 -19.93 1.14
C ASP A 134 -6.77 -19.97 2.60
N ALA A 135 -7.31 -20.90 3.36
CA ALA A 135 -6.96 -21.08 4.76
C ALA A 135 -5.48 -21.46 4.95
N LYS A 136 -4.93 -22.26 4.04
CA LYS A 136 -3.54 -22.71 4.11
C LYS A 136 -2.56 -21.55 3.90
N GLY A 137 -2.80 -20.72 2.88
CA GLY A 137 -1.98 -19.53 2.67
C GLY A 137 -2.05 -18.55 3.83
N ALA A 138 -3.18 -18.49 4.55
CA ALA A 138 -3.33 -17.68 5.75
C ALA A 138 -2.51 -18.23 6.94
N GLU A 139 -2.47 -19.55 7.13
CA GLU A 139 -1.65 -20.21 8.15
C GLU A 139 -0.14 -20.04 7.86
N ASP A 140 0.27 -20.14 6.59
CA ASP A 140 1.69 -19.98 6.20
C ASP A 140 2.24 -18.57 6.48
N LEU A 141 1.38 -17.58 6.78
CA LEU A 141 1.75 -16.21 7.13
C LEU A 141 1.93 -15.96 8.65
N LEU A 142 1.56 -16.93 9.50
CA LEU A 142 1.62 -16.84 10.98
C LEU A 142 2.80 -17.63 11.54
#